data_AF-A0AAJ8LH28-F1
#
_entry.id   AF-A0AAJ8LH28-F1
#
_cell.length_a   1.000
_cell.length_b   1.000
_cell.length_c   1.000
_cell.angle_alpha   90.00
_cell.angle_beta   90.00
_cell.angle_gamma   90.00
#
_symmetry.space_group_name_H-M   'P 1'
#
loop_
_entity.id
_entity.type
_entity.pdbx_description
1 polymer ?
#
loop_
_entity_poly.entity_id
_entity_poly.type
_entity_poly.pdbx_seq_one_letter_code
_entity_poly.pdbx_strand_id
1 'polypeptide(L)'
;MLMSDTTFHLEESLTGLAKVSSIQAQQANADAWTALPQAERDDLESQARQAEGSAPFHTQMGLENVKLIRDVTATTREPFVTSEIVDRLAASLDENLAALVGPKMAELKVSNPDKFSFKPKELLAAIAQIYLNLSNEPDFIRAVANDGRSYSKELFEKFARTLKNRAIMTDAEVAEVIAFTQKVEDMRATISAEDERDIPDEFLDPLLSTLMKDPVILPVSRVVIDRGTIRTVLLSKEVDPFNNVPLKLEECIPDTELKAKIDAWLAEGNTQKAVEVMDVDQL
;
A
#
# COMPACT_ATOMS: atom_id res chain seq x y z
N MET A 1 0.62 3.86 13.92
CA MET A 1 -0.68 4.05 14.60
C MET A 1 -1.64 4.75 13.66
N LEU A 2 -1.47 6.05 13.37
CA LEU A 2 -2.40 6.83 12.54
C LEU A 2 -2.76 6.20 11.16
N MET A 3 -1.78 5.66 10.43
CA MET A 3 -2.05 5.01 9.12
C MET A 3 -2.88 3.73 9.26
N SER A 4 -2.51 2.85 10.20
CA SER A 4 -3.25 1.62 10.49
C SER A 4 -4.66 1.92 11.00
N ASP A 5 -4.81 2.94 11.84
CA ASP A 5 -6.11 3.38 12.34
C ASP A 5 -6.98 3.94 11.19
N THR A 6 -6.37 4.59 10.21
CA THR A 6 -7.07 5.11 9.03
C THR A 6 -7.66 3.98 8.19
N THR A 7 -6.85 2.98 7.82
CA THR A 7 -7.35 1.81 7.09
C THR A 7 -8.45 1.10 7.87
N PHE A 8 -8.24 0.88 9.17
CA PHE A 8 -9.24 0.26 10.04
C PHE A 8 -10.56 1.03 10.06
N HIS A 9 -10.51 2.36 10.28
CA HIS A 9 -11.73 3.17 10.28
C HIS A 9 -12.43 3.19 8.92
N LEU A 10 -11.67 3.22 7.81
CA LEU A 10 -12.30 3.17 6.50
C LEU A 10 -12.96 1.81 6.24
N GLU A 11 -12.30 0.71 6.57
CA GLU A 11 -12.83 -0.64 6.40
C GLU A 11 -14.08 -0.86 7.26
N GLU A 12 -14.04 -0.51 8.55
CA GLU A 12 -15.19 -0.60 9.45
C GLU A 12 -16.36 0.26 8.96
N SER A 13 -16.06 1.45 8.41
CA SER A 13 -17.08 2.33 7.86
C SER A 13 -17.77 1.71 6.64
N LEU A 14 -17.00 1.20 5.67
CA LEU A 14 -17.54 0.61 4.44
C LEU A 14 -18.27 -0.70 4.75
N THR A 15 -17.74 -1.51 5.66
CA THR A 15 -18.37 -2.77 6.10
C THR A 15 -19.69 -2.50 6.82
N GLY A 16 -19.70 -1.55 7.76
CA GLY A 16 -20.92 -1.12 8.45
C GLY A 16 -21.96 -0.58 7.48
N LEU A 17 -21.56 0.29 6.55
CA LEU A 17 -22.46 0.86 5.54
C LEU A 17 -23.00 -0.20 4.58
N ALA A 18 -22.17 -1.15 4.14
CA ALA A 18 -22.59 -2.25 3.26
C ALA A 18 -23.59 -3.16 3.97
N LYS A 19 -23.36 -3.44 5.26
CA LYS A 19 -24.28 -4.22 6.10
C LYS A 19 -25.64 -3.53 6.23
N VAL A 20 -25.65 -2.23 6.53
CA VAL A 20 -26.89 -1.43 6.57
C VAL A 20 -27.59 -1.43 5.22
N SER A 21 -26.86 -1.21 4.12
CA SER A 21 -27.40 -1.21 2.76
C SER A 21 -28.07 -2.55 2.41
N SER A 22 -27.42 -3.68 2.73
CA SER A 22 -27.94 -5.02 2.49
C SER A 22 -29.24 -5.27 3.28
N ILE A 23 -29.26 -4.93 4.58
CA ILE A 23 -30.45 -5.14 5.41
C ILE A 23 -31.59 -4.24 4.96
N GLN A 24 -31.32 -2.97 4.62
CA GLN A 24 -32.32 -2.06 4.06
C GLN A 24 -32.90 -2.57 2.73
N ALA A 25 -32.07 -3.18 1.87
CA ALA A 25 -32.53 -3.78 0.62
C ALA A 25 -33.46 -4.99 0.86
N GLN A 26 -33.19 -5.81 1.88
CA GLN A 26 -34.08 -6.90 2.27
C GLN A 26 -35.42 -6.37 2.81
N GLN A 27 -35.38 -5.34 3.65
CA GLN A 27 -36.57 -4.70 4.21
C GLN A 27 -37.45 -4.02 3.13
N ALA A 28 -36.85 -3.54 2.04
CA ALA A 28 -37.57 -2.95 0.92
C ALA A 28 -38.45 -3.97 0.18
N ASN A 29 -38.14 -5.27 0.24
CA ASN A 29 -38.97 -6.33 -0.30
C ASN A 29 -39.95 -6.83 0.78
N ALA A 30 -41.07 -6.13 0.96
CA ALA A 30 -42.02 -6.38 2.04
C ALA A 30 -42.54 -7.82 2.09
N ASP A 31 -42.80 -8.45 0.93
CA ASP A 31 -43.30 -9.82 0.85
C ASP A 31 -42.25 -10.83 1.33
N ALA A 32 -41.01 -10.69 0.86
CA ALA A 32 -39.90 -11.54 1.30
C ALA A 32 -39.53 -11.31 2.76
N TRP A 33 -39.54 -10.05 3.20
CA TRP A 33 -39.24 -9.67 4.58
C TRP A 33 -40.26 -10.27 5.55
N THR A 34 -41.55 -10.13 5.27
CA THR A 34 -42.61 -10.63 6.16
C THR A 34 -42.66 -12.15 6.20
N ALA A 35 -42.16 -12.83 5.16
CA ALA A 35 -42.01 -14.28 5.13
C ALA A 35 -40.88 -14.80 6.04
N LEU A 36 -39.93 -13.96 6.44
CA LEU A 36 -38.85 -14.34 7.36
C LEU A 36 -39.39 -14.58 8.78
N PRO A 37 -38.86 -15.57 9.51
CA PRO A 37 -39.15 -15.79 10.93
C PRO A 37 -38.96 -14.51 11.75
N GLN A 38 -39.83 -14.28 12.74
CA GLN A 38 -39.74 -13.07 13.59
C GLN A 38 -38.36 -12.93 14.26
N ALA A 39 -37.80 -14.02 14.77
CA ALA A 39 -36.47 -14.01 15.40
C ALA A 39 -35.35 -13.57 14.45
N GLU A 40 -35.44 -13.95 13.16
CA GLU A 40 -34.46 -13.56 12.14
C GLU A 40 -34.60 -12.08 11.77
N ARG A 41 -35.84 -11.58 11.66
CA ARG A 41 -36.10 -10.15 11.47
C ARG A 41 -35.57 -9.31 12.64
N ASP A 42 -35.82 -9.75 13.87
CA ASP A 42 -35.37 -9.05 15.08
C ASP A 42 -33.83 -9.00 15.15
N ASP A 43 -33.15 -10.10 14.78
CA ASP A 43 -31.70 -10.15 14.71
C ASP A 43 -31.13 -9.21 13.63
N LEU A 44 -31.68 -9.26 12.41
CA LEU A 44 -31.28 -8.36 11.32
C LEU A 44 -31.50 -6.88 11.67
N GLU A 45 -32.62 -6.54 12.32
CA GLU A 45 -32.87 -5.19 12.80
C GLU A 45 -31.87 -4.76 13.88
N SER A 46 -31.53 -5.65 14.82
CA SER A 46 -30.53 -5.38 15.86
C SER A 46 -29.16 -5.11 15.24
N GLN A 47 -28.76 -5.95 14.27
CA GLN A 47 -27.51 -5.80 13.53
C GLN A 47 -27.46 -4.49 12.73
N ALA A 48 -28.56 -4.10 12.09
CA ALA A 48 -28.66 -2.82 11.39
C ALA A 48 -28.51 -1.64 12.37
N ARG A 49 -29.23 -1.66 13.50
CA ARG A 49 -29.15 -0.59 14.52
C ARG A 49 -27.73 -0.45 15.08
N GLN A 50 -27.03 -1.56 15.32
CA GLN A 50 -25.65 -1.55 15.77
C GLN A 50 -24.72 -0.90 14.74
N ALA A 51 -24.81 -1.33 13.47
CA ALA A 51 -24.00 -0.78 12.39
C ALA A 51 -24.31 0.70 12.12
N GLU A 52 -25.58 1.10 12.22
CA GLU A 52 -25.99 2.51 12.10
C GLU A 52 -25.47 3.38 13.25
N GLY A 53 -25.28 2.81 14.44
CA GLY A 53 -24.73 3.51 15.59
C GLY A 53 -23.22 3.73 15.51
N SER A 54 -22.47 2.76 14.98
CA SER A 54 -21.00 2.85 14.91
C SER A 54 -20.47 3.50 13.62
N ALA A 55 -21.13 3.28 12.48
CA ALA A 55 -20.63 3.75 11.18
C ALA A 55 -20.30 5.25 11.13
N PRO A 56 -21.09 6.19 11.68
CA PRO A 56 -20.78 7.62 11.64
C PRO A 56 -19.46 7.99 12.33
N PHE A 57 -19.09 7.27 13.40
CA PHE A 57 -17.82 7.49 14.09
C PHE A 57 -16.65 7.05 13.21
N HIS A 58 -16.73 5.86 12.60
CA HIS A 58 -15.66 5.34 11.75
C HIS A 58 -15.49 6.17 10.47
N THR A 59 -16.58 6.59 9.82
CA THR A 59 -16.51 7.46 8.63
C THR A 59 -15.83 8.79 8.96
N GLN A 60 -16.18 9.41 10.09
CA GLN A 60 -15.61 10.69 10.50
C GLN A 60 -14.14 10.55 10.87
N MET A 61 -13.79 9.57 11.71
CA MET A 61 -12.40 9.34 12.12
C MET A 61 -11.50 9.01 10.93
N GLY A 62 -11.97 8.17 10.00
CA GLY A 62 -11.24 7.86 8.78
C GLY A 62 -10.95 9.12 7.96
N LEU A 63 -11.94 10.00 7.78
CA LEU A 63 -11.77 11.25 7.05
C LEU A 63 -10.80 12.22 7.75
N GLU A 64 -10.94 12.41 9.06
CA GLU A 64 -10.07 13.32 9.82
C GLU A 64 -8.61 12.84 9.81
N ASN A 65 -8.38 11.53 9.94
CA ASN A 65 -7.02 10.98 9.89
C ASN A 65 -6.39 11.18 8.51
N VAL A 66 -7.11 10.93 7.41
CA VAL A 66 -6.58 11.18 6.06
C VAL A 66 -6.31 12.67 5.85
N LYS A 67 -7.21 13.56 6.30
CA LYS A 67 -6.99 15.01 6.21
C LYS A 67 -5.73 15.44 6.97
N LEU A 68 -5.51 14.89 8.16
CA LEU A 68 -4.29 15.14 8.92
C LEU A 68 -3.04 14.68 8.16
N ILE A 69 -3.03 13.47 7.60
CA ILE A 69 -1.91 12.97 6.79
C ILE A 69 -1.68 13.88 5.58
N ARG A 70 -2.73 14.30 4.89
CA ARG A 70 -2.67 15.26 3.78
C ARG A 70 -2.02 16.58 4.19
N ASP A 71 -2.45 17.15 5.32
CA ASP A 71 -1.97 18.47 5.74
C ASP A 71 -0.51 18.43 6.20
N VAL A 72 -0.10 17.34 6.85
CA VAL A 72 1.29 17.14 7.25
C VAL A 72 2.17 16.87 6.02
N THR A 73 1.76 16.01 5.08
CA THR A 73 2.52 15.73 3.84
C THR A 73 2.67 16.95 2.94
N ALA A 74 1.74 17.92 3.00
CA ALA A 74 1.88 19.19 2.29
C ALA A 74 3.01 20.07 2.86
N THR A 75 3.35 19.90 4.14
CA THR A 75 4.33 20.73 4.86
C THR A 75 5.69 20.04 4.98
N THR A 76 5.71 18.72 5.20
CA THR A 76 6.93 17.95 5.49
C THR A 76 6.78 16.54 4.94
N ARG A 77 7.75 16.10 4.11
CA ARG A 77 7.68 14.83 3.38
C ARG A 77 8.60 13.77 3.98
N GLU A 78 9.72 14.20 4.52
CA GLU A 78 10.81 13.37 5.03
C GLU A 78 10.35 12.28 6.02
N PRO A 79 9.42 12.54 6.97
CA PRO A 79 8.93 11.51 7.88
C PRO A 79 8.12 10.40 7.20
N PHE A 80 7.57 10.64 6.02
CA PHE A 80 6.70 9.67 5.31
C PHE A 80 7.46 8.77 4.35
N VAL A 81 8.71 9.12 4.04
CA VAL A 81 9.56 8.42 3.08
C VAL A 81 10.67 7.62 3.74
N THR A 82 10.69 7.52 5.07
CA THR A 82 11.63 6.64 5.76
C THR A 82 11.28 5.17 5.51
N SER A 83 12.30 4.30 5.50
CA SER A 83 12.14 2.86 5.24
C SER A 83 11.12 2.16 6.14
N GLU A 84 10.90 2.66 7.35
CA GLU A 84 9.94 2.09 8.29
C GLU A 84 8.49 2.47 7.97
N ILE A 85 8.28 3.60 7.29
CA ILE A 85 6.96 4.22 7.12
C ILE A 85 6.45 4.08 5.70
N VAL A 86 7.31 4.27 4.71
CA VAL A 86 6.93 4.46 3.31
C VAL A 86 6.12 3.29 2.73
N ASP A 87 6.56 2.05 2.97
CA ASP A 87 5.87 0.85 2.47
C ASP A 87 4.48 0.69 3.11
N ARG A 88 4.38 0.99 4.41
CA ARG A 88 3.11 0.91 5.15
C ARG A 88 2.14 2.02 4.74
N LEU A 89 2.66 3.20 4.42
CA LEU A 89 1.87 4.31 3.92
C LEU A 89 1.33 4.00 2.54
N ALA A 90 2.18 3.58 1.60
CA ALA A 90 1.80 3.22 0.24
C ALA A 90 0.71 2.15 0.25
N ALA A 91 0.96 1.01 0.92
CA ALA A 91 -0.01 -0.08 1.03
C ALA A 91 -1.35 0.38 1.64
N SER A 92 -1.32 1.22 2.68
CA SER A 92 -2.53 1.78 3.29
C SER A 92 -3.30 2.68 2.34
N LEU A 93 -2.62 3.54 1.57
CA LEU A 93 -3.27 4.43 0.60
C LEU A 93 -3.84 3.65 -0.58
N ASP A 94 -3.12 2.64 -1.09
CA ASP A 94 -3.56 1.81 -2.22
C ASP A 94 -4.78 0.96 -1.84
N GLU A 95 -4.79 0.39 -0.63
CA GLU A 95 -5.92 -0.36 -0.09
C GLU A 95 -7.16 0.55 0.08
N ASN A 96 -6.98 1.73 0.68
CA ASN A 96 -8.06 2.71 0.85
C ASN A 96 -8.59 3.19 -0.51
N LEU A 97 -7.71 3.38 -1.49
CA LEU A 97 -8.09 3.74 -2.85
C LEU A 97 -8.92 2.62 -3.49
N ALA A 98 -8.45 1.37 -3.42
CA ALA A 98 -9.16 0.20 -3.92
C ALA A 98 -10.55 0.06 -3.31
N ALA A 99 -10.71 0.36 -2.02
CA ALA A 99 -12.00 0.34 -1.35
C ALA A 99 -12.96 1.43 -1.91
N LEU A 100 -12.45 2.62 -2.23
CA LEU A 100 -13.26 3.79 -2.64
C LEU A 100 -13.58 3.84 -4.14
N VAL A 101 -12.71 3.32 -4.99
CA VAL A 101 -12.97 3.26 -6.45
C VAL A 101 -13.34 1.85 -6.92
N GLY A 102 -13.31 0.86 -6.03
CA GLY A 102 -13.66 -0.52 -6.31
C GLY A 102 -15.17 -0.81 -6.33
N PRO A 103 -15.55 -2.09 -6.55
CA PRO A 103 -16.96 -2.53 -6.61
C PRO A 103 -17.69 -2.30 -5.28
N LYS A 104 -17.01 -2.47 -4.13
CA LYS A 104 -17.59 -2.25 -2.79
C LYS A 104 -18.26 -0.88 -2.66
N MET A 105 -17.64 0.17 -3.18
CA MET A 105 -18.22 1.53 -3.16
C MET A 105 -19.33 1.72 -4.21
N ALA A 106 -19.27 1.02 -5.34
CA ALA A 106 -20.29 1.13 -6.40
C ALA A 106 -21.63 0.48 -6.00
N GLU A 107 -21.57 -0.60 -5.21
CA GLU A 107 -22.73 -1.31 -4.69
C GLU A 107 -23.37 -0.62 -3.48
N LEU A 108 -22.63 0.27 -2.83
CA LEU A 108 -23.06 0.92 -1.61
C LEU A 108 -24.19 1.93 -1.87
N LYS A 109 -25.43 1.50 -1.60
CA LYS A 109 -26.63 2.34 -1.67
C LYS A 109 -27.29 2.37 -0.30
N VAL A 110 -27.03 3.43 0.45
CA VAL A 110 -27.60 3.63 1.78
C VAL A 110 -28.67 4.71 1.73
N SER A 111 -29.79 4.45 2.40
CA SER A 111 -30.83 5.46 2.59
C SER A 111 -30.34 6.51 3.61
N ASN A 112 -30.55 7.80 3.32
CA ASN A 112 -30.09 8.92 4.16
C ASN A 112 -28.56 8.95 4.39
N PRO A 113 -27.75 9.13 3.34
CA PRO A 113 -26.28 9.14 3.44
C PRO A 113 -25.73 10.18 4.43
N ASP A 114 -26.44 11.29 4.64
CA ASP A 114 -26.06 12.34 5.59
C ASP A 114 -26.01 11.85 7.05
N LYS A 115 -26.83 10.86 7.41
CA LYS A 115 -26.83 10.25 8.76
C LYS A 115 -25.47 9.63 9.11
N PHE A 116 -24.75 9.18 8.10
CA PHE A 116 -23.50 8.45 8.28
C PHE A 116 -22.27 9.34 8.18
N SER A 117 -22.42 10.65 7.99
CA SER A 117 -21.30 11.57 7.79
C SER A 117 -20.31 11.10 6.72
N PHE A 118 -20.74 10.25 5.79
CA PHE A 118 -19.85 9.61 4.84
C PHE A 118 -19.64 10.53 3.65
N LYS A 119 -18.41 11.08 3.56
CA LYS A 119 -18.02 12.07 2.56
C LYS A 119 -16.98 11.49 1.60
N PRO A 120 -17.35 10.54 0.72
CA PRO A 120 -16.40 9.81 -0.12
C PRO A 120 -15.65 10.74 -1.09
N LYS A 121 -16.28 11.84 -1.53
CA LYS A 121 -15.59 12.83 -2.39
C LYS A 121 -14.47 13.56 -1.66
N GLU A 122 -14.71 14.02 -0.43
CA GLU A 122 -13.69 14.69 0.38
C GLU A 122 -12.55 13.74 0.73
N LEU A 123 -12.89 12.48 1.05
CA LEU A 123 -11.91 11.45 1.37
C LEU A 123 -11.03 11.13 0.15
N LEU A 124 -11.65 10.93 -1.02
CA LEU A 124 -10.93 10.63 -2.26
C LEU A 124 -10.04 11.81 -2.69
N ALA A 125 -10.50 13.05 -2.52
CA ALA A 125 -9.69 14.25 -2.74
C ALA A 125 -8.47 14.30 -1.81
N ALA A 126 -8.65 13.97 -0.53
CA ALA A 126 -7.56 13.99 0.44
C ALA A 126 -6.51 12.90 0.15
N ILE A 127 -6.95 11.69 -0.24
CA ILE A 127 -6.04 10.62 -0.70
C ILE A 127 -5.29 11.05 -1.96
N ALA A 128 -5.98 11.62 -2.95
CA ALA A 128 -5.32 12.14 -4.16
C ALA A 128 -4.24 13.16 -3.83
N GLN A 129 -4.54 14.08 -2.93
CA GLN A 129 -3.59 15.10 -2.52
C GLN A 129 -2.37 14.52 -1.80
N ILE A 130 -2.52 13.45 -1.00
CA ILE A 130 -1.38 12.75 -0.38
C ILE A 130 -0.45 12.17 -1.45
N TYR A 131 -1.00 11.48 -2.47
CA TYR A 131 -0.21 10.98 -3.59
C TYR A 131 0.54 12.11 -4.30
N LEU A 132 -0.14 13.23 -4.58
CA LEU A 132 0.49 14.37 -5.25
C LEU A 132 1.58 15.02 -4.39
N ASN A 133 1.35 15.16 -3.08
CA ASN A 133 2.34 15.70 -2.14
C ASN A 133 3.64 14.90 -2.14
N LEU A 134 3.55 13.58 -2.30
CA LEU A 134 4.69 12.64 -2.27
C LEU A 134 5.14 12.18 -3.67
N SER A 135 4.54 12.72 -4.74
CA SER A 135 4.72 12.25 -6.13
C SER A 135 6.13 12.45 -6.73
N ASN A 136 7.00 13.17 -6.02
CA ASN A 136 8.39 13.42 -6.42
C ASN A 136 9.39 12.68 -5.52
N GLU A 137 8.91 11.91 -4.54
CA GLU A 137 9.76 11.16 -3.62
C GLU A 137 10.04 9.75 -4.18
N PRO A 138 11.29 9.42 -4.56
CA PRO A 138 11.60 8.15 -5.21
C PRO A 138 11.25 6.92 -4.38
N ASP A 139 11.48 6.99 -3.06
CA ASP A 139 11.18 5.89 -2.13
C ASP A 139 9.67 5.62 -2.07
N PHE A 140 8.84 6.68 -2.13
CA PHE A 140 7.39 6.51 -2.15
C PHE A 140 6.89 5.94 -3.48
N ILE A 141 7.42 6.42 -4.61
CA ILE A 141 7.09 5.85 -5.94
C ILE A 141 7.45 4.37 -5.98
N ARG A 142 8.62 4.00 -5.46
CA ARG A 142 9.09 2.60 -5.36
C ARG A 142 8.22 1.77 -4.43
N ALA A 143 7.78 2.32 -3.30
CA ALA A 143 6.88 1.63 -2.38
C ALA A 143 5.52 1.31 -3.02
N VAL A 144 4.91 2.28 -3.72
CA VAL A 144 3.65 2.07 -4.46
C VAL A 144 3.86 1.06 -5.61
N ALA A 145 4.98 1.15 -6.33
CA ALA A 145 5.33 0.19 -7.39
C ALA A 145 5.45 -1.26 -6.88
N ASN A 146 5.95 -1.44 -5.65
CA ASN A 146 6.12 -2.73 -5.00
C ASN A 146 4.85 -3.29 -4.35
N ASP A 147 3.77 -2.50 -4.22
CA ASP A 147 2.51 -3.00 -3.66
C ASP A 147 1.75 -3.89 -4.64
N GLY A 148 2.19 -5.15 -4.77
CA GLY A 148 1.49 -6.13 -5.61
C GLY A 148 0.09 -6.53 -5.11
N ARG A 149 -0.37 -6.03 -3.96
CA ARG A 149 -1.65 -6.43 -3.36
C ARG A 149 -2.80 -5.54 -3.80
N SER A 150 -2.62 -4.23 -3.76
CA SER A 150 -3.70 -3.26 -4.01
C SER A 150 -3.42 -2.37 -5.21
N TYR A 151 -2.16 -2.02 -5.49
CA TYR A 151 -1.83 -1.24 -6.69
C TYR A 151 -2.13 -2.00 -7.99
N SER A 152 -2.75 -1.29 -8.94
CA SER A 152 -2.80 -1.66 -10.35
C SER A 152 -2.95 -0.41 -11.21
N LYS A 153 -2.44 -0.44 -12.44
CA LYS A 153 -2.58 0.68 -13.38
C LYS A 153 -4.05 0.99 -13.64
N GLU A 154 -4.88 -0.04 -13.80
CA GLU A 154 -6.31 0.06 -14.06
C GLU A 154 -7.05 0.76 -12.90
N LEU A 155 -6.64 0.48 -11.66
CA LEU A 155 -7.17 1.14 -10.47
C LEU A 155 -6.90 2.64 -10.52
N PHE A 156 -5.66 3.03 -10.80
CA PHE A 156 -5.25 4.44 -10.88
C PHE A 156 -5.88 5.19 -12.07
N GLU A 157 -6.06 4.53 -13.21
CA GLU A 157 -6.82 5.10 -14.31
C GLU A 157 -8.30 5.32 -13.95
N LYS A 158 -8.92 4.36 -13.26
CA LYS A 158 -10.30 4.49 -12.76
C LYS A 158 -10.40 5.61 -11.72
N PHE A 159 -9.39 5.74 -10.87
CA PHE A 159 -9.25 6.83 -9.91
C PHE A 159 -9.20 8.19 -10.61
N ALA A 160 -8.30 8.39 -11.57
CA ALA A 160 -8.20 9.63 -12.34
C ALA A 160 -9.51 9.96 -13.08
N ARG A 161 -10.14 8.96 -13.71
CA ARG A 161 -11.47 9.10 -14.34
C ARG A 161 -12.54 9.53 -13.33
N THR A 162 -12.52 8.98 -12.12
CA THR A 162 -13.49 9.30 -11.06
C THR A 162 -13.29 10.73 -10.55
N LEU A 163 -12.05 11.15 -10.32
CA LEU A 163 -11.70 12.52 -9.90
C LEU A 163 -12.22 13.55 -10.91
N LYS A 164 -11.99 13.29 -12.21
CA LYS A 164 -12.45 14.14 -13.30
C LYS A 164 -13.97 14.17 -13.43
N ASN A 165 -14.61 13.00 -13.62
CA ASN A 165 -16.03 12.91 -13.93
C ASN A 165 -16.94 13.43 -12.80
N ARG A 166 -16.46 13.37 -11.55
CA ARG A 166 -17.22 13.85 -10.38
C ARG A 166 -16.83 15.28 -9.96
N ALA A 167 -15.98 15.95 -10.74
CA ALA A 167 -15.43 17.28 -10.47
C ALA A 167 -14.87 17.40 -9.04
N ILE A 168 -14.08 16.39 -8.64
CA ILE A 168 -13.43 16.34 -7.32
C ILE A 168 -12.12 17.15 -7.35
N MET A 169 -11.42 17.11 -8.49
CA MET A 169 -10.18 17.86 -8.75
C MET A 169 -10.25 18.55 -10.11
N THR A 170 -9.38 19.52 -10.33
CA THR A 170 -9.20 20.24 -11.60
C THR A 170 -8.55 19.35 -12.67
N ASP A 171 -8.70 19.72 -13.95
CA ASP A 171 -8.06 18.97 -15.05
C ASP A 171 -6.52 18.95 -14.93
N ALA A 172 -5.93 20.01 -14.37
CA ALA A 172 -4.48 20.08 -14.12
C ALA A 172 -4.05 19.07 -13.05
N GLU A 173 -4.74 19.04 -11.91
CA GLU A 173 -4.46 18.07 -10.83
C GLU A 173 -4.69 16.62 -11.28
N VAL A 174 -5.73 16.37 -12.10
CA VAL A 174 -5.96 15.04 -12.69
C VAL A 174 -4.81 14.66 -13.62
N ALA A 175 -4.25 15.59 -14.38
CA ALA A 175 -3.07 15.32 -15.21
C ALA A 175 -1.84 14.98 -14.36
N GLU A 176 -1.66 15.60 -13.19
CA GLU A 176 -0.60 15.23 -12.25
C GLU A 176 -0.78 13.82 -11.68
N VAL A 177 -2.01 13.41 -11.37
CA VAL A 177 -2.30 12.03 -10.93
C VAL A 177 -1.93 11.03 -12.03
N ILE A 178 -2.26 11.33 -13.29
CA ILE A 178 -1.89 10.47 -14.44
C ILE A 178 -0.36 10.41 -14.60
N ALA A 179 0.33 11.54 -14.46
CA ALA A 179 1.79 11.60 -14.52
C ALA A 179 2.43 10.79 -13.38
N PHE A 180 1.86 10.83 -12.17
CA PHE A 180 2.27 10.00 -11.06
C PHE A 180 2.09 8.51 -11.37
N THR A 181 0.94 8.10 -11.94
CA THR A 181 0.73 6.71 -12.37
C THR A 181 1.80 6.26 -13.36
N GLN A 182 2.18 7.11 -14.32
CA GLN A 182 3.26 6.77 -15.26
C GLN A 182 4.61 6.58 -14.54
N LYS A 183 4.96 7.46 -13.58
CA LYS A 183 6.18 7.30 -12.78
C LYS A 183 6.20 5.96 -12.01
N VAL A 184 5.06 5.53 -11.48
CA VAL A 184 4.96 4.24 -10.79
C VAL A 184 5.17 3.09 -11.77
N GLU A 185 4.58 3.14 -12.97
CA GLU A 185 4.79 2.11 -14.00
C GLU A 185 6.24 2.05 -14.50
N ASP A 186 6.88 3.20 -14.70
CA ASP A 186 8.30 3.28 -15.06
C ASP A 186 9.19 2.68 -13.95
N MET A 187 8.84 2.94 -12.69
CA MET A 187 9.51 2.34 -11.54
C MET A 187 9.27 0.83 -11.47
N ARG A 188 8.05 0.32 -11.75
CA ARG A 188 7.79 -1.13 -11.82
C ARG A 188 8.58 -1.81 -12.92
N ALA A 189 8.69 -1.19 -14.09
CA ALA A 189 9.54 -1.69 -15.17
C ALA A 189 11.02 -1.71 -14.75
N THR A 190 11.47 -0.68 -14.01
CA THR A 190 12.83 -0.64 -13.46
C THR A 190 13.07 -1.78 -12.48
N ILE A 191 12.16 -2.00 -11.52
CA ILE A 191 12.23 -3.09 -10.53
C ILE A 191 12.19 -4.45 -11.21
N SER A 192 11.26 -4.69 -12.14
CA SER A 192 11.19 -5.94 -12.90
C SER A 192 12.49 -6.22 -13.66
N ALA A 193 13.08 -5.19 -14.26
CA ALA A 193 14.34 -5.33 -14.96
C ALA A 193 15.57 -5.35 -14.01
N GLU A 194 15.42 -5.04 -12.72
CA GLU A 194 16.40 -5.32 -11.67
C GLU A 194 16.31 -6.80 -11.28
N ASP A 195 15.09 -7.34 -11.14
CA ASP A 195 14.78 -8.73 -10.80
C ASP A 195 15.10 -9.73 -11.94
N GLU A 196 14.99 -9.32 -13.20
CA GLU A 196 15.32 -10.12 -14.39
C GLU A 196 16.82 -10.22 -14.69
N ARG A 197 17.67 -9.46 -13.99
CA ARG A 197 19.12 -9.70 -14.09
C ARG A 197 19.39 -11.05 -13.42
N ASP A 198 20.11 -11.94 -14.11
CA ASP A 198 20.70 -13.12 -13.46
C ASP A 198 21.67 -12.61 -12.39
N ILE A 199 21.15 -12.45 -11.17
CA ILE A 199 21.93 -12.03 -10.02
C ILE A 199 22.90 -13.18 -9.75
N PRO A 200 24.22 -12.94 -9.76
CA PRO A 200 25.18 -13.97 -9.38
C PRO A 200 24.80 -14.58 -8.03
N ASP A 201 24.85 -15.91 -7.91
CA ASP A 201 24.45 -16.65 -6.70
C ASP A 201 25.15 -16.12 -5.43
N GLU A 202 26.35 -15.55 -5.56
CA GLU A 202 27.11 -14.93 -4.47
C GLU A 202 26.50 -13.63 -3.91
N PHE A 203 25.61 -12.96 -4.65
CA PHE A 203 24.93 -11.74 -4.23
C PHE A 203 23.52 -12.00 -3.67
N LEU A 204 23.04 -13.23 -3.77
CA LEU A 204 21.72 -13.63 -3.32
C LEU A 204 21.73 -13.96 -1.82
N ASP A 205 20.69 -13.49 -1.13
CA ASP A 205 20.42 -13.87 0.24
C ASP A 205 20.09 -15.37 0.30
N PRO A 206 20.78 -16.15 1.16
CA PRO A 206 20.64 -17.61 1.21
C PRO A 206 19.28 -18.11 1.71
N LEU A 207 18.44 -17.25 2.31
CA LEU A 207 17.09 -17.60 2.77
C LEU A 207 16.01 -17.06 1.84
N LEU A 208 16.15 -15.82 1.38
CA LEU A 208 15.13 -15.15 0.57
C LEU A 208 15.37 -15.28 -0.94
N SER A 209 16.56 -15.70 -1.37
CA SER A 209 16.96 -15.73 -2.79
C SER A 209 16.75 -14.37 -3.49
N THR A 210 16.96 -13.29 -2.75
CA THR A 210 16.86 -11.89 -3.22
C THR A 210 18.22 -11.21 -3.12
N LEU A 211 18.46 -10.17 -3.93
CA LEU A 211 19.71 -9.39 -3.84
C LEU A 211 19.94 -8.84 -2.42
N MET A 212 21.13 -9.09 -1.85
CA MET A 212 21.53 -8.53 -0.54
C MET A 212 21.82 -7.03 -0.65
N LYS A 213 21.24 -6.21 0.24
CA LYS A 213 21.45 -4.75 0.28
C LYS A 213 22.54 -4.37 1.29
N ASP A 214 22.58 -5.07 2.41
CA ASP A 214 23.56 -4.88 3.48
C ASP A 214 24.09 -6.26 3.94
N PRO A 215 25.01 -6.86 3.17
CA PRO A 215 25.52 -8.19 3.45
C PRO A 215 26.33 -8.22 4.76
N VAL A 216 26.03 -9.21 5.60
CA VAL A 216 26.74 -9.49 6.86
C VAL A 216 27.19 -10.94 6.94
N ILE A 217 28.36 -11.16 7.52
CA ILE A 217 28.97 -12.47 7.73
C ILE A 217 28.60 -12.97 9.12
N LEU A 218 28.04 -14.19 9.17
CA LEU A 218 27.79 -14.89 10.41
C LEU A 218 29.11 -15.43 11.00
N PRO A 219 29.39 -15.25 12.30
CA PRO A 219 30.72 -15.50 12.87
C PRO A 219 31.14 -16.98 12.84
N VAL A 220 30.19 -17.91 13.01
CA VAL A 220 30.46 -19.35 13.11
C VAL A 220 30.23 -20.07 11.79
N SER A 221 29.05 -19.94 11.19
CA SER A 221 28.74 -20.58 9.91
C SER A 221 29.53 -19.97 8.74
N ARG A 222 30.03 -18.74 8.89
CA ARG A 222 30.71 -17.96 7.84
C ARG A 222 29.85 -17.74 6.60
N VAL A 223 28.54 -17.98 6.71
CA VAL A 223 27.57 -17.69 5.66
C VAL A 223 27.33 -16.18 5.62
N VAL A 224 27.23 -15.64 4.41
CA VAL A 224 26.87 -14.24 4.18
C VAL A 224 25.37 -14.15 3.96
N ILE A 225 24.71 -13.23 4.63
CA ILE A 225 23.24 -13.05 4.62
C ILE A 225 22.91 -11.56 4.71
N ASP A 226 21.75 -11.11 4.22
CA ASP A 226 21.35 -9.71 4.37
C ASP A 226 21.02 -9.37 5.83
N ARG A 227 21.45 -8.18 6.29
CA ARG A 227 21.23 -7.73 7.67
C ARG A 227 19.74 -7.70 8.04
N GLY A 228 18.86 -7.32 7.12
CA GLY A 228 17.42 -7.30 7.33
C GLY A 228 16.84 -8.71 7.52
N THR A 229 17.33 -9.67 6.72
CA THR A 229 16.94 -11.08 6.82
C THR A 229 17.34 -11.67 8.17
N ILE A 230 18.62 -11.57 8.56
CA ILE A 230 19.08 -12.16 9.83
C ILE A 230 18.44 -11.48 11.04
N ARG A 231 18.20 -10.15 10.99
CA ARG A 231 17.45 -9.44 12.04
C ARG A 231 16.07 -10.07 12.23
N THR A 232 15.35 -10.35 11.15
CA THR A 232 14.01 -10.93 11.21
C THR A 232 14.02 -12.36 11.77
N VAL A 233 15.01 -13.17 11.39
CA VAL A 233 15.19 -14.52 11.92
C VAL A 233 15.46 -14.50 13.43
N LEU A 234 16.37 -13.63 13.88
CA LEU A 234 16.76 -13.52 15.29
C LEU A 234 15.63 -13.00 16.19
N LEU A 235 14.64 -12.26 15.65
CA LEU A 235 13.43 -11.89 16.39
C LEU A 235 12.57 -13.11 16.77
N SER A 236 12.64 -14.19 15.98
CA SER A 236 11.90 -15.43 16.24
C SER A 236 12.72 -16.44 17.05
N LYS A 237 14.01 -16.57 16.73
CA LYS A 237 14.91 -17.54 17.36
C LYS A 237 16.35 -16.99 17.36
N GLU A 238 16.92 -16.78 18.55
CA GLU A 238 18.29 -16.26 18.74
C GLU A 238 19.40 -17.29 18.41
N VAL A 239 19.32 -17.90 17.23
CA VAL A 239 20.33 -18.84 16.73
C VAL A 239 20.64 -18.55 15.26
N ASP A 240 21.84 -18.88 14.85
CA ASP A 240 22.25 -18.95 13.45
C ASP A 240 21.39 -20.00 12.72
N PRO A 241 20.69 -19.62 11.62
CA PRO A 241 19.76 -20.50 10.92
C PRO A 241 20.44 -21.68 10.20
N PHE A 242 21.76 -21.65 10.00
CA PHE A 242 22.50 -22.67 9.24
C PHE A 242 23.16 -23.73 10.11
N ASN A 243 23.46 -23.43 11.38
CA ASN A 243 24.12 -24.36 12.29
C ASN A 243 23.46 -24.49 13.68
N ASN A 244 22.39 -23.72 13.95
CA ASN A 244 21.67 -23.66 15.23
C ASN A 244 22.51 -23.23 16.45
N VAL A 245 23.64 -22.56 16.25
CA VAL A 245 24.46 -21.99 17.34
C VAL A 245 23.86 -20.67 17.80
N PRO A 246 23.82 -20.37 19.12
CA PRO A 246 23.35 -19.08 19.61
C PRO A 246 24.08 -17.91 18.95
N LEU A 247 23.32 -16.93 18.47
CA LEU A 247 23.84 -15.80 17.71
C LEU A 247 23.08 -14.53 18.10
N LYS A 248 23.80 -13.44 18.33
CA LYS A 248 23.22 -12.11 18.45
C LYS A 248 23.50 -11.25 17.23
N LEU A 249 22.60 -10.29 16.97
CA LEU A 249 22.71 -9.44 15.77
C LEU A 249 23.99 -8.59 15.79
N GLU A 250 24.46 -8.20 16.98
CA GLU A 250 25.67 -7.38 17.14
C GLU A 250 26.96 -8.15 16.82
N GLU A 251 26.90 -9.48 16.83
CA GLU A 251 28.04 -10.36 16.53
C GLU A 251 28.21 -10.57 15.01
N CYS A 252 27.26 -10.10 14.20
CA CYS A 252 27.33 -10.16 12.74
C CYS A 252 28.34 -9.14 12.20
N ILE A 253 29.28 -9.62 11.39
CA ILE A 253 30.38 -8.80 10.87
C ILE A 253 29.94 -8.20 9.52
N PRO A 254 29.99 -6.87 9.31
CA PRO A 254 29.66 -6.29 8.00
C PRO A 254 30.59 -6.79 6.89
N ASP A 255 30.03 -7.25 5.77
CA ASP A 255 30.81 -7.61 4.58
C ASP A 255 30.94 -6.42 3.63
N THR A 256 31.85 -5.51 3.95
CA THR A 256 32.06 -4.29 3.16
C THR A 256 32.59 -4.58 1.75
N GLU A 257 33.29 -5.71 1.56
CA GLU A 257 33.83 -6.08 0.26
C GLU A 257 32.72 -6.58 -0.67
N LEU A 258 31.88 -7.49 -0.19
CA LEU A 258 30.74 -7.97 -0.97
C LEU A 258 29.76 -6.84 -1.25
N LYS A 259 29.52 -5.96 -0.26
CA LYS A 259 28.69 -4.78 -0.47
C LYS A 259 29.21 -3.91 -1.62
N ALA A 260 30.52 -3.65 -1.67
CA ALA A 260 31.12 -2.87 -2.76
C ALA A 260 31.00 -3.56 -4.12
N LYS A 261 31.10 -4.91 -4.18
CA LYS A 261 30.89 -5.69 -5.41
C LYS A 261 29.44 -5.60 -5.89
N ILE A 262 28.48 -5.74 -4.98
CA ILE A 262 27.04 -5.60 -5.28
C ILE A 262 26.72 -4.19 -5.78
N ASP A 263 27.23 -3.17 -5.09
CA ASP A 263 27.02 -1.76 -5.46
C ASP A 263 27.64 -1.46 -6.85
N ALA A 264 28.82 -2.01 -7.15
CA ALA A 264 29.47 -1.89 -8.46
C ALA A 264 28.68 -2.61 -9.57
N TRP A 265 28.21 -3.83 -9.32
CA TRP A 265 27.39 -4.59 -10.27
C TRP A 265 26.06 -3.89 -10.58
N LEU A 266 25.41 -3.29 -9.56
CA LEU A 266 24.22 -2.47 -9.75
C LEU A 266 24.49 -1.26 -10.65
N ALA A 267 25.64 -0.58 -10.44
CA ALA A 267 26.05 0.57 -11.24
C ALA A 267 26.40 0.18 -12.70
N GLU A 268 27.10 -0.93 -12.91
CA GLU A 268 27.43 -1.45 -14.24
C GLU A 268 26.17 -1.78 -15.05
N GLY A 269 25.21 -2.47 -14.44
CA GLY A 269 23.97 -2.77 -15.12
C GLY A 269 23.13 -1.53 -15.44
N ASN A 270 23.16 -0.48 -14.61
CA ASN A 270 22.50 0.80 -14.92
C ASN A 270 23.19 1.52 -16.08
N THR A 271 24.50 1.34 -16.23
CA THR A 271 25.28 1.91 -17.33
C THR A 271 25.02 1.15 -18.65
N GLN A 272 24.92 -0.18 -18.61
CA GLN A 272 24.55 -0.99 -19.78
C GLN A 272 23.12 -0.69 -20.27
N LYS A 273 22.15 -0.53 -19.36
CA LYS A 273 20.79 -0.08 -19.73
C LYS A 273 20.78 1.30 -20.41
N ALA A 274 21.63 2.23 -19.99
CA ALA A 274 21.74 3.54 -20.63
C ALA A 274 22.38 3.48 -22.03
N VAL A 275 23.27 2.51 -22.27
CA VAL A 275 23.92 2.29 -23.57
C VAL A 275 23.00 1.53 -24.54
N GLU A 276 22.23 0.54 -24.09
CA GLU A 276 21.24 -0.15 -24.93
C GLU A 276 20.08 0.75 -25.37
N VAL A 277 19.66 1.72 -24.54
CA VAL A 277 18.66 2.73 -24.93
C VAL A 277 19.23 3.77 -25.92
N MET A 278 20.56 3.83 -26.07
CA MET A 278 21.25 4.79 -26.95
C MET A 278 21.71 4.21 -28.31
N ASP A 279 21.42 2.93 -28.62
CA ASP A 279 21.71 2.40 -29.96
C ASP A 279 20.57 2.76 -30.94
N VAL A 280 20.65 3.99 -31.46
CA VAL A 280 19.74 4.57 -32.47
C VAL A 280 20.27 4.31 -33.89
N ASP A 281 21.09 3.28 -34.11
CA ASP A 281 21.64 2.94 -35.43
C ASP A 281 21.05 1.65 -36.04
N GLN A 282 19.75 1.44 -35.85
CA GLN A 282 18.92 0.66 -36.79
C GLN A 282 17.60 1.37 -37.13
N LEU A 283 17.74 2.46 -37.90
CA LEU A 283 16.72 2.98 -38.82
C LEU A 283 17.31 3.06 -40.23
#